data_AF-A0A078KS14-F1
#
_entry.id   AF-A0A078KS14-F1
#
_cell.length_a   1.000
_cell.length_b   1.000
_cell.length_c   1.000
_cell.angle_alpha   90.00
_cell.angle_beta   90.00
_cell.angle_gamma   90.00
#
_symmetry.space_group_name_H-M   'P 1'
#
loop_
_entity.id
_entity.type
_entity.pdbx_description
1 polymer ?
#
loop_
_entity_poly.entity_id
_entity_poly.type
_entity_poly.pdbx_seq_one_letter_code
_entity_poly.pdbx_strand_id
1 'polypeptide(L)'
;MKKIALSLLAGLFAFNVHADTKFSCDYTDKFLISDNVDAHIGLMSYNSIENLEIIPTSPRSFTLHDVTCKKGQAYVAVGLDMYKYCNFIIADGPYMWSPQVISASCKGMNFRRLSSMGSHSYVIELDEFN
;
A
#
# COMPACT_ATOMS: atom_id res chain seq x y z
N MET A 1 25.05 -60.13 11.18
CA MET A 1 25.79 -58.89 10.87
C MET A 1 24.99 -58.08 9.87
N LYS A 2 24.81 -56.78 10.15
CA LYS A 2 24.34 -55.62 9.35
C LYS A 2 24.03 -55.91 7.85
N LYS A 3 22.98 -55.40 7.21
CA LYS A 3 22.66 -53.97 7.01
C LYS A 3 21.22 -53.79 6.50
N ILE A 4 20.65 -52.68 6.93
CA ILE A 4 19.38 -52.05 6.54
C ILE A 4 19.38 -51.77 5.02
N ALA A 5 18.30 -52.15 4.32
CA ALA A 5 17.97 -51.66 2.98
C ALA A 5 16.54 -51.12 3.03
N LEU A 6 16.42 -49.81 3.28
CA LEU A 6 16.17 -48.79 2.27
C LEU A 6 14.65 -48.62 2.00
N SER A 7 14.00 -47.95 2.95
CA SER A 7 12.81 -47.15 2.65
C SER A 7 13.27 -46.00 1.75
N LEU A 8 12.74 -45.88 0.53
CA LEU A 8 12.86 -44.66 -0.30
C LEU A 8 11.87 -44.76 -1.48
N LEU A 9 10.59 -44.56 -1.19
CA LEU A 9 9.59 -44.23 -2.22
C LEU A 9 8.59 -43.24 -1.62
N ALA A 10 9.12 -42.10 -1.18
CA ALA A 10 8.34 -40.90 -0.90
C ALA A 10 9.17 -39.72 -1.39
N GLY A 11 9.00 -39.37 -2.66
CA GLY A 11 9.71 -38.24 -3.24
C GLY A 11 9.10 -37.90 -4.59
N LEU A 12 8.70 -36.64 -4.72
CA LEU A 12 8.24 -35.94 -5.92
C LEU A 12 6.73 -35.90 -6.16
N PHE A 13 5.99 -35.39 -5.17
CA PHE A 13 5.00 -34.35 -5.52
C PHE A 13 5.75 -33.02 -5.58
N ALA A 14 6.41 -32.78 -6.72
CA ALA A 14 6.87 -31.44 -7.06
C ALA A 14 5.61 -30.60 -7.33
N PHE A 15 5.10 -29.94 -6.30
CA PHE A 15 4.21 -28.82 -6.50
C PHE A 15 5.01 -27.78 -7.28
N ASN A 16 4.66 -27.58 -8.55
CA ASN A 16 5.08 -26.43 -9.33
C ASN A 16 4.40 -25.20 -8.72
N VAL A 17 4.85 -24.78 -7.54
CA VAL A 17 4.72 -23.38 -7.14
C VAL A 17 5.74 -22.66 -8.01
N HIS A 18 5.29 -22.25 -9.19
CA HIS A 18 5.94 -21.14 -9.87
C HIS A 18 5.82 -19.96 -8.89
N ALA A 19 6.83 -19.78 -8.04
CA ALA A 19 7.09 -18.49 -7.45
C ALA A 19 7.30 -17.58 -8.66
N ASP A 20 6.34 -16.71 -8.92
CA ASP A 20 6.56 -15.59 -9.83
C ASP A 20 7.67 -14.77 -9.16
N THR A 21 8.92 -15.02 -9.55
CA THR A 21 10.11 -14.36 -9.02
C THR A 21 10.21 -12.93 -9.56
N LYS A 22 9.07 -12.26 -9.73
CA LYS A 22 9.01 -10.82 -9.91
C LYS A 22 9.15 -10.17 -8.54
N PHE A 23 10.38 -10.22 -8.02
CA PHE A 23 10.95 -9.04 -7.34
C PHE A 23 11.17 -7.94 -8.39
N SER A 24 10.11 -7.59 -9.13
CA SER A 24 10.16 -6.63 -10.22
C SER A 24 9.89 -5.26 -9.61
N CYS A 25 10.89 -4.42 -9.71
CA CYS A 25 10.88 -3.02 -9.34
C CYS A 25 10.09 -2.23 -10.37
N ASP A 26 8.79 -2.47 -10.41
CA ASP A 26 7.84 -1.85 -11.34
C ASP A 26 6.42 -2.28 -10.93
N TYR A 27 5.97 -1.84 -9.75
CA TYR A 27 4.60 -2.12 -9.30
C TYR A 27 3.86 -0.82 -8.98
N THR A 28 2.53 -0.94 -8.93
CA THR A 28 1.63 0.19 -8.73
C THR A 28 0.64 -0.14 -7.65
N ASP A 29 0.75 0.54 -6.51
CA ASP A 29 -0.22 0.48 -5.43
C ASP A 29 -1.32 1.51 -5.63
N LYS A 30 -2.57 1.07 -5.60
CA LYS A 30 -3.75 1.91 -5.77
C LYS A 30 -4.33 2.29 -4.41
N PHE A 31 -4.63 3.56 -4.23
CA PHE A 31 -5.21 4.10 -3.01
C PHE A 31 -6.56 4.74 -3.30
N LEU A 32 -7.55 4.43 -2.48
CA LEU A 32 -8.89 5.00 -2.50
C LEU A 32 -9.21 5.61 -1.13
N ILE A 33 -9.81 6.79 -1.10
CA ILE A 33 -10.35 7.40 0.11
C ILE A 33 -11.72 6.78 0.39
N SER A 34 -11.92 6.24 1.58
CA SER A 34 -13.15 5.50 1.95
C SER A 34 -14.42 6.31 1.68
N ASP A 35 -15.49 5.66 1.23
CA ASP A 35 -16.77 6.31 0.94
C ASP A 35 -17.59 6.69 2.20
N ASN A 36 -17.09 6.37 3.39
CA ASN A 36 -17.76 6.63 4.67
C ASN A 36 -17.63 8.07 5.19
N VAL A 37 -16.96 8.95 4.45
CA VAL A 37 -16.81 10.38 4.78
C VAL A 37 -17.43 11.23 3.67
N ASP A 38 -17.72 12.52 3.96
CA ASP A 38 -18.28 13.47 2.99
C ASP A 38 -17.71 13.30 1.57
N ALA A 39 -18.59 13.27 0.56
CA ALA A 39 -18.25 13.02 -0.84
C ALA A 39 -17.25 14.05 -1.41
N HIS A 40 -17.19 15.25 -0.85
CA HIS A 40 -16.27 16.32 -1.25
C HIS A 40 -14.88 16.19 -0.64
N ILE A 41 -14.67 15.30 0.34
CA ILE A 41 -13.32 14.98 0.81
C ILE A 41 -12.54 14.31 -0.32
N GLY A 42 -11.36 14.85 -0.62
CA GLY A 42 -10.54 14.39 -1.71
C GLY A 42 -9.07 14.74 -1.52
N LEU A 43 -8.26 14.42 -2.53
CA LEU A 43 -6.85 14.72 -2.58
C LEU A 43 -6.65 16.24 -2.67
N MET A 44 -6.00 16.82 -1.67
CA MET A 44 -5.72 18.26 -1.60
C MET A 44 -4.32 18.61 -2.12
N SER A 45 -3.34 17.79 -1.76
CA SER A 45 -1.96 17.93 -2.23
C SER A 45 -1.24 16.61 -2.12
N TYR A 46 -0.18 16.47 -2.91
CA TYR A 46 0.66 15.30 -2.91
C TYR A 46 2.07 15.69 -3.34
N ASN A 47 3.05 15.04 -2.72
CA ASN A 47 4.45 15.15 -3.07
C ASN A 47 5.11 13.82 -2.75
N SER A 48 6.15 13.45 -3.49
CA SER A 48 6.97 12.30 -3.15
C SER A 48 8.42 12.69 -3.04
N ILE A 49 9.15 11.93 -2.23
CA ILE A 49 10.61 11.99 -2.18
C ILE A 49 11.12 10.63 -2.60
N GLU A 50 12.27 10.65 -3.26
CA GLU A 50 12.92 9.46 -3.79
C GLU A 50 12.09 8.88 -4.96
N ASN A 51 12.27 7.61 -5.29
CA ASN A 51 11.81 7.04 -6.56
C ASN A 51 10.37 6.53 -6.52
N LEU A 52 9.51 7.19 -5.75
CA LEU A 52 8.07 6.98 -5.77
C LEU A 52 7.43 8.07 -6.61
N GLU A 53 6.58 7.68 -7.54
CA GLU A 53 5.76 8.60 -8.31
C GLU A 53 4.31 8.53 -7.82
N ILE A 54 3.70 9.68 -7.56
CA ILE A 54 2.28 9.78 -7.18
C ILE A 54 1.49 10.23 -8.40
N ILE A 55 0.53 9.42 -8.82
CA ILE A 55 -0.34 9.73 -9.95
C ILE A 55 -1.79 9.81 -9.43
N PRO A 56 -2.38 11.02 -9.31
CA PRO A 56 -3.80 11.15 -9.02
C PRO A 56 -4.62 10.51 -10.14
N THR A 57 -5.57 9.66 -9.77
CA THR A 57 -6.47 8.97 -10.72
C THR A 57 -7.89 9.49 -10.64
N SER A 58 -8.30 10.04 -9.50
CA SER A 58 -9.56 10.75 -9.31
C SER A 58 -9.45 11.72 -8.12
N PRO A 59 -10.46 12.55 -7.84
CA PRO A 59 -10.47 13.35 -6.62
C PRO A 59 -10.34 12.52 -5.34
N ARG A 60 -10.73 11.23 -5.37
CA ARG A 60 -10.68 10.34 -4.21
C ARG A 60 -9.68 9.19 -4.32
N SER A 61 -8.84 9.17 -5.37
CA SER A 61 -7.92 8.07 -5.59
C SER A 61 -6.61 8.51 -6.23
N PHE A 62 -5.54 7.80 -5.90
CA PHE A 62 -4.22 7.99 -6.48
C PHE A 62 -3.49 6.66 -6.54
N THR A 63 -2.40 6.62 -7.30
CA THR A 63 -1.51 5.47 -7.33
C THR A 63 -0.11 5.87 -6.90
N LEU A 64 0.56 4.98 -6.18
CA LEU A 64 2.00 5.05 -5.94
C LEU A 64 2.69 4.07 -6.87
N HIS A 65 3.63 4.57 -7.65
CA HIS A 65 4.42 3.77 -8.56
C HIS A 65 5.88 3.72 -8.08
N ASP A 66 6.38 2.52 -7.79
CA ASP A 66 7.79 2.28 -7.47
C ASP A 66 8.53 1.86 -8.75
N VAL A 67 9.38 2.76 -9.25
CA VAL A 67 10.13 2.59 -10.50
C VAL A 67 11.49 1.93 -10.28
N THR A 68 12.05 1.97 -9.06
CA THR A 68 13.48 1.64 -8.87
C THR A 68 13.79 0.71 -7.70
N CYS A 69 12.78 0.17 -7.00
CA CYS A 69 13.00 -0.64 -5.79
C CYS A 69 13.89 0.10 -4.82
N LYS A 70 13.56 1.35 -4.53
CA LYS A 70 14.17 2.07 -3.42
C LYS A 70 13.09 2.44 -2.44
N LYS A 71 13.46 2.46 -1.17
CA LYS A 71 12.59 3.05 -0.16
C LYS A 71 12.27 4.47 -0.64
N GLY A 72 11.03 4.85 -0.45
CA GLY A 72 10.57 6.19 -0.71
C GLY A 72 9.42 6.54 0.21
N GLN A 73 9.10 7.83 0.21
CA GLN A 73 7.99 8.35 1.00
C GLN A 73 7.09 9.22 0.13
N ALA A 74 5.80 8.93 0.19
CA ALA A 74 4.75 9.75 -0.37
C ALA A 74 4.10 10.58 0.74
N TYR A 75 4.04 11.88 0.51
CA TYR A 75 3.35 12.85 1.35
C TYR A 75 2.02 13.17 0.68
N VAL A 76 0.92 12.83 1.35
CA VAL A 76 -0.42 12.94 0.76
C VAL A 76 -1.32 13.69 1.73
N ALA A 77 -1.92 14.79 1.28
CA ALA A 77 -2.96 15.48 2.03
C ALA A 77 -4.33 15.16 1.44
N VAL A 78 -5.25 14.71 2.30
CA VAL A 78 -6.65 14.42 1.96
C VAL A 78 -7.55 15.26 2.85
N GLY A 79 -8.59 15.87 2.31
CA GLY A 79 -9.51 16.68 3.09
C GLY A 79 -10.48 17.46 2.23
N LEU A 80 -11.20 18.36 2.89
CA LEU A 80 -12.14 19.30 2.29
C LEU A 80 -11.53 20.71 2.26
N ASP A 81 -10.93 21.13 3.38
CA ASP A 81 -10.41 22.48 3.58
C ASP A 81 -9.34 22.52 4.71
N MET A 82 -8.96 23.73 5.15
CA MET A 82 -7.96 23.93 6.21
C MET A 82 -8.42 23.59 7.64
N TYR A 83 -9.67 23.18 7.81
CA TYR A 83 -10.27 22.77 9.07
C TYR A 83 -10.58 21.27 9.11
N LYS A 84 -10.79 20.64 7.95
CA LYS A 84 -11.05 19.21 7.78
C LYS A 84 -10.05 18.58 6.81
N TYR A 85 -8.94 18.07 7.32
CA TYR A 85 -7.93 17.37 6.52
C TYR A 85 -7.09 16.38 7.34
N CYS A 86 -6.40 15.48 6.64
CA CYS A 86 -5.36 14.59 7.14
C CYS A 86 -4.14 14.66 6.21
N ASN A 87 -2.96 14.83 6.79
CA ASN A 87 -1.67 14.66 6.12
C ASN A 87 -1.09 13.29 6.45
N PHE A 88 -0.70 12.56 5.41
CA PHE A 88 -0.12 11.23 5.49
C PHE A 88 1.32 11.24 5.02
N ILE A 89 2.14 10.45 5.69
CA ILE A 89 3.42 9.98 5.17
C ILE A 89 3.26 8.48 4.95
N ILE A 90 3.30 8.07 3.68
CA ILE A 90 3.16 6.68 3.24
C ILE A 90 4.55 6.22 2.80
N ALA A 91 5.10 5.22 3.47
CA ALA A 91 6.33 4.57 3.07
C ALA A 91 6.03 3.39 2.15
N ASP A 92 6.83 3.23 1.13
CA ASP A 92 6.84 2.08 0.24
C ASP A 92 8.28 1.78 -0.23
N GLY A 93 8.54 0.58 -0.74
CA GLY A 93 9.83 0.24 -1.33
C GLY A 93 10.19 -1.25 -1.33
N PRO A 94 11.45 -1.58 -1.68
CA PRO A 94 11.89 -2.94 -1.88
C PRO A 94 11.78 -3.71 -0.57
N TYR A 95 11.26 -4.93 -0.66
CA TYR A 95 11.00 -5.83 0.48
C TYR A 95 9.85 -5.41 1.40
N MET A 96 9.11 -4.34 1.08
CA MET A 96 7.81 -4.09 1.69
C MET A 96 6.75 -4.90 0.92
N TRP A 97 5.99 -5.71 1.65
CA TRP A 97 4.89 -6.49 1.08
C TRP A 97 3.66 -5.61 0.78
N SER A 98 3.56 -4.49 1.49
CA SER A 98 2.50 -3.50 1.36
C SER A 98 3.01 -2.14 1.84
N PRO A 99 2.54 -1.03 1.25
CA PRO A 99 2.80 0.32 1.72
C PRO A 99 2.26 0.50 3.14
N GLN A 100 2.86 1.42 3.88
CA GLN A 100 2.50 1.68 5.27
C GLN A 100 2.36 3.17 5.52
N VAL A 101 1.27 3.56 6.21
CA VAL A 101 1.14 4.91 6.76
C VAL A 101 2.04 5.00 7.99
N ILE A 102 3.20 5.62 7.85
CA ILE A 102 4.16 5.79 8.96
C ILE A 102 3.84 7.00 9.84
N SER A 103 3.07 7.96 9.30
CA SER A 103 2.58 9.11 10.04
C SER A 103 1.24 9.57 9.46
N ALA A 104 0.32 9.93 10.35
CA ALA A 104 -0.94 10.56 10.03
C ALA A 104 -1.17 11.73 10.99
N SER A 105 -1.40 12.92 10.47
CA SER A 105 -1.74 14.12 11.26
C SER A 105 -3.02 14.71 10.72
N CYS A 106 -4.07 14.72 11.53
CA CYS A 106 -5.41 15.13 11.12
C CYS A 106 -5.92 16.32 11.94
N LYS A 107 -6.78 17.12 11.30
CA LYS A 107 -7.53 18.22 11.90
C LYS A 107 -8.97 18.13 11.40
N GLY A 108 -9.94 18.15 12.34
CA GLY A 108 -11.37 18.06 11.99
C GLY A 108 -11.83 16.72 11.43
N MET A 109 -10.94 15.73 11.36
CA MET A 109 -11.17 14.35 10.92
C MET A 109 -10.20 13.41 11.65
N ASN A 110 -10.40 12.10 11.53
CA ASN A 110 -9.48 11.07 12.04
C ASN A 110 -9.11 10.08 10.96
N PHE A 111 -7.83 9.71 10.93
CA PHE A 111 -7.37 8.52 10.25
C PHE A 111 -7.64 7.29 11.13
N ARG A 112 -8.30 6.27 10.57
CA ARG A 112 -8.54 5.01 11.28
C ARG A 112 -7.46 4.00 10.97
N ARG A 113 -7.30 3.67 9.69
CA ARG A 113 -6.40 2.62 9.20
C ARG A 113 -6.26 2.66 7.69
N LEU A 114 -5.23 1.98 7.19
CA LEU A 114 -5.07 1.62 5.80
C LEU A 114 -5.50 0.16 5.63
N SER A 115 -6.54 -0.08 4.84
CA SER A 115 -7.09 -1.42 4.62
C SER A 115 -6.72 -1.95 3.24
N SER A 116 -6.32 -3.21 3.12
CA SER A 116 -6.13 -3.84 1.80
C SER A 116 -7.48 -4.31 1.22
N MET A 117 -7.72 -4.01 -0.06
CA MET A 117 -8.84 -4.54 -0.85
C MET A 117 -8.43 -5.71 -1.76
N GLY A 118 -7.16 -6.10 -1.73
CA GLY A 118 -6.57 -7.03 -2.67
C GLY A 118 -5.10 -6.71 -2.91
N SER A 119 -4.51 -7.42 -3.88
CA SER A 119 -3.12 -7.18 -4.26
C SER A 119 -2.96 -5.74 -4.77
N HIS A 120 -2.04 -5.00 -4.15
CA HIS A 120 -1.69 -3.62 -4.52
C HIS A 120 -2.87 -2.63 -4.53
N SER A 121 -3.89 -2.84 -3.69
CA SER A 121 -5.06 -1.95 -3.61
C SER A 121 -5.44 -1.70 -2.16
N TYR A 122 -5.57 -0.43 -1.79
CA TYR A 122 -5.74 0.02 -0.42
C TYR A 122 -6.81 1.10 -0.27
N VAL A 123 -7.46 1.11 0.88
CA VAL A 123 -8.42 2.13 1.29
C VAL A 123 -7.87 2.88 2.49
N ILE A 124 -7.80 4.21 2.37
CA ILE A 124 -7.54 5.12 3.48
C ILE A 124 -8.89 5.34 4.17
N GLU A 125 -9.06 4.70 5.33
CA GLU A 125 -10.27 4.84 6.13
C GLU A 125 -10.18 6.06 7.03
N LEU A 126 -11.16 6.96 6.85
CA LEU A 126 -11.29 8.21 7.58
C LEU A 126 -12.63 8.24 8.32
N ASP A 127 -12.68 8.96 9.43
CA ASP A 127 -13.92 9.32 10.12
C ASP A 127 -13.96 10.85 10.30
N GLU A 128 -15.14 11.47 10.14
CA GLU A 128 -15.35 12.87 10.49
C GLU A 128 -15.69 13.01 11.98
N PHE A 129 -15.29 14.12 12.61
CA PHE A 129 -15.88 14.48 13.89
C PHE A 129 -17.28 15.05 13.63
N ASN A 130 -18.30 14.42 14.22
CA ASN A 130 -19.66 14.98 14.29
C ASN A 130 -19.69 16.27 15.11
#